data_AF-A0A0F9YP58-F1
#
_entry.id   AF-A0A0F9YP58-F1
#
_cell.length_a   1.000
_cell.length_b   1.000
_cell.length_c   1.000
_cell.angle_alpha   90.00
_cell.angle_beta   90.00
_cell.angle_gamma   90.00
#
_symmetry.space_group_name_H-M   'P 1'
#
loop_
_entity.id
_entity.type
_entity.pdbx_description
1 polymer ?
#
loop_
_entity_poly.entity_id
_entity_poly.type
_entity_poly.pdbx_seq_one_letter_code
_entity_poly.pdbx_strand_id
1 'polypeptide(L)'
;MVNYLQNLGNSIGDAIVITGVLTDKEGTSSEYQYISDKFGKRDVDWKLKTQSLLKENGKHFDKIDITLNSGEEKTFYFDVESFWDKESGKQNKSVQTLWQKILNIFKS
;
A
#
# COMPACT_ATOMS: atom_id res chain seq x y z
N MET A 1 9.38 8.30 8.63
CA MET A 1 10.07 7.76 7.44
C MET A 1 9.14 6.71 6.85
N VAL A 2 8.83 6.83 5.56
CA VAL A 2 7.97 5.87 4.86
C VAL A 2 8.77 4.60 4.57
N ASN A 3 8.18 3.44 4.84
CA ASN A 3 8.78 2.15 4.53
C ASN A 3 7.84 1.30 3.68
N TYR A 4 8.43 0.49 2.80
CA TYR A 4 7.73 -0.46 1.93
C TYR A 4 8.11 -1.88 2.32
N LEU A 5 7.13 -2.72 2.67
CA LEU A 5 7.34 -4.16 2.72
C LEU A 5 7.13 -4.71 1.30
N GLN A 6 8.22 -5.17 0.69
CA GLN A 6 8.22 -5.58 -0.71
C GLN A 6 7.51 -6.92 -0.91
N ASN A 7 6.27 -6.82 -1.35
CA ASN A 7 5.51 -7.89 -1.99
C ASN A 7 5.40 -7.60 -3.50
N LEU A 8 4.90 -8.55 -4.31
CA LEU A 8 4.73 -8.30 -5.76
C LEU A 8 3.62 -7.28 -6.00
N GLY A 9 2.62 -7.22 -5.12
CA GLY A 9 1.55 -6.23 -5.21
C GLY A 9 0.57 -6.52 -6.32
N ASN A 10 0.51 -7.75 -6.84
CA ASN A 10 -0.33 -8.11 -8.00
C ASN A 10 -1.72 -8.67 -7.59
N SER A 11 -1.99 -8.77 -6.28
CA SER A 11 -3.27 -9.17 -5.71
C SER A 11 -3.44 -8.54 -4.33
N ILE A 12 -4.66 -8.57 -3.78
CA ILE A 12 -4.93 -8.06 -2.43
C ILE A 12 -4.16 -8.87 -1.36
N GLY A 13 -4.10 -10.20 -1.50
CA GLY A 13 -3.37 -11.06 -0.57
C GLY A 13 -1.85 -10.88 -0.59
N ASP A 14 -1.33 -10.18 -1.60
CA ASP A 14 0.08 -9.87 -1.79
C ASP A 14 0.31 -8.36 -1.95
N ALA A 15 -0.57 -7.53 -1.36
CA ALA A 15 -0.48 -6.07 -1.47
C ALA A 15 0.85 -5.55 -0.91
N ILE A 16 1.35 -4.47 -1.52
CA ILE A 16 2.54 -3.76 -1.05
C ILE A 16 2.14 -2.95 0.19
N VAL A 17 2.77 -3.24 1.32
CA VAL A 17 2.44 -2.55 2.57
C VAL A 17 3.27 -1.27 2.67
N ILE A 18 2.59 -0.13 2.81
CA ILE A 18 3.19 1.17 3.05
C ILE A 18 2.95 1.54 4.51
N THR A 19 4.02 1.78 5.26
CA THR A 19 3.95 2.14 6.68
C THR A 19 4.66 3.46 6.96
N GLY A 20 4.32 4.09 8.08
CA GLY A 20 4.97 5.33 8.53
C GLY A 20 4.46 6.59 7.86
N VAL A 21 3.33 6.51 7.14
CA VAL A 21 2.62 7.66 6.57
C VAL A 21 1.74 8.33 7.63
N LEU A 22 1.74 9.66 7.63
CA LEU A 22 1.02 10.49 8.61
C LEU A 22 -0.29 11.07 8.06
N THR A 23 -0.44 11.06 6.74
CA THR A 23 -1.60 11.62 6.05
C THR A 23 -1.93 10.81 4.80
N ASP A 24 -3.19 10.83 4.38
CA ASP A 24 -3.63 10.17 3.15
C ASP A 24 -2.86 10.68 1.93
N LYS A 25 -2.58 11.99 1.88
CA LYS A 25 -1.76 12.59 0.81
C LYS A 25 -0.34 11.99 0.76
N GLU A 26 0.27 11.75 1.92
CA GLU A 26 1.57 11.09 2.00
C GLU A 26 1.49 9.64 1.58
N GLY A 27 0.40 8.93 1.94
CA GLY A 27 0.06 7.60 1.45
C GLY A 27 0.01 7.54 -0.07
N THR A 28 -0.87 8.32 -0.69
CA THR A 28 -1.02 8.38 -2.15
C THR A 28 0.28 8.78 -2.85
N SER A 29 1.03 9.75 -2.30
CA SER A 29 2.32 10.13 -2.88
C SER A 29 3.33 8.98 -2.82
N SER A 30 3.30 8.19 -1.76
CA SER A 30 4.18 7.04 -1.57
C SER A 30 3.85 5.88 -2.52
N GLU A 31 2.58 5.68 -2.89
CA GLU A 31 2.16 4.71 -3.90
C GLU A 31 2.77 5.05 -5.27
N TYR A 32 2.62 6.31 -5.71
CA TYR A 32 3.17 6.76 -6.98
C TYR A 32 4.70 6.78 -6.97
N GLN A 33 5.32 7.10 -5.84
CA GLN A 33 6.76 7.03 -5.69
C GLN A 33 7.25 5.59 -5.88
N TYR A 34 6.60 4.61 -5.24
CA TYR A 34 6.96 3.20 -5.39
C TYR A 34 6.90 2.73 -6.85
N ILE A 35 5.84 3.11 -7.57
CA ILE A 35 5.71 2.79 -8.99
C ILE A 35 6.82 3.48 -9.79
N SER A 36 7.13 4.74 -9.46
CA SER A 36 8.16 5.50 -10.17
C SER A 36 9.57 4.96 -9.94
N ASP A 37 9.87 4.50 -8.73
CA ASP A 37 11.15 3.88 -8.40
C ASP A 37 11.37 2.58 -9.21
N LYS A 38 10.28 1.88 -9.56
CA LYS A 38 10.34 0.65 -10.36
C LYS A 38 10.34 0.86 -11.87
N PHE A 39 9.55 1.83 -12.36
CA PHE A 39 9.25 1.95 -13.79
C PHE A 39 9.65 3.30 -14.39
N GLY A 40 10.28 4.19 -13.63
CA GLY A 40 10.68 5.51 -14.10
C GLY A 40 9.63 6.59 -13.85
N LYS A 41 9.68 7.68 -14.60
CA LYS A 41 8.91 8.88 -14.31
C LYS A 41 7.46 8.75 -14.80
N ARG A 42 6.50 9.12 -13.93
CA ARG A 42 5.08 9.23 -14.32
C ARG A 42 4.88 10.19 -15.49
N ASP A 43 3.96 9.82 -16.38
CA ASP A 43 3.60 10.48 -17.63
C ASP A 43 4.74 10.55 -18.67
N VAL A 44 5.90 9.96 -18.36
CA VAL A 44 7.01 9.78 -19.28
C VAL A 44 7.22 8.31 -19.57
N ASP A 45 7.43 7.47 -18.56
CA ASP A 45 7.74 6.03 -18.67
C ASP A 45 6.53 5.13 -18.37
N TRP A 46 5.60 5.63 -17.57
CA TRP A 46 4.34 4.98 -17.25
C TRP A 46 3.22 6.01 -17.07
N LYS A 47 1.98 5.62 -17.35
CA LYS A 47 0.79 6.46 -17.21
C LYS A 47 -0.20 5.81 -16.26
N LEU A 48 -0.83 6.62 -15.42
CA LEU A 48 -1.95 6.16 -14.61
C LEU A 48 -3.14 5.87 -15.54
N LYS A 49 -3.65 4.64 -15.51
CA LYS A 49 -4.88 4.25 -16.19
C LYS A 49 -6.07 4.47 -15.27
N THR A 50 -6.03 3.89 -14.08
CA THR A 50 -7.09 3.98 -13.07
C THR A 50 -6.53 3.86 -11.66
N GLN A 51 -7.16 4.55 -10.70
CA GLN A 51 -6.98 4.31 -9.26
C GLN A 51 -8.35 4.05 -8.63
N SER A 52 -8.44 3.11 -7.70
CA SER A 52 -9.68 2.74 -7.02
C SER A 52 -9.41 2.28 -5.61
N LEU A 53 -10.32 2.62 -4.70
CA LEU A 53 -10.32 2.12 -3.32
C LEU A 53 -11.17 0.86 -3.25
N LEU A 54 -10.55 -0.27 -2.89
CA LEU A 54 -11.22 -1.54 -2.70
C LEU A 54 -11.45 -1.79 -1.22
N LYS A 55 -12.53 -2.51 -0.90
CA LYS A 55 -12.82 -2.98 0.45
C LYS A 55 -12.97 -4.49 0.44
N GLU A 56 -12.10 -5.19 1.16
CA GLU A 56 -12.13 -6.64 1.30
C GLU A 56 -11.93 -7.02 2.77
N ASN A 57 -12.80 -7.88 3.30
CA ASN A 57 -12.74 -8.35 4.70
C ASN A 57 -12.65 -7.23 5.75
N GLY A 58 -13.27 -6.08 5.47
CA GLY A 58 -13.27 -4.92 6.38
C GLY A 58 -12.01 -4.05 6.32
N LYS A 59 -11.03 -4.42 5.49
CA LYS A 59 -9.83 -3.62 5.22
C LYS A 59 -9.94 -2.91 3.87
N HIS A 60 -9.30 -1.75 3.74
CA HIS A 60 -9.24 -0.98 2.50
C HIS A 60 -7.89 -1.20 1.82
N PHE A 61 -7.91 -1.26 0.49
CA PHE A 61 -6.72 -1.41 -0.34
C PHE A 61 -6.81 -0.47 -1.53
N ASP A 62 -5.71 0.20 -1.85
CA ASP A 62 -5.62 1.04 -3.03
C ASP A 62 -5.17 0.19 -4.23
N LYS A 63 -6.01 0.14 -5.27
CA LYS A 63 -5.69 -0.50 -6.54
C LYS A 63 -5.30 0.57 -7.56
N ILE A 64 -4.12 0.42 -8.14
CA ILE A 64 -3.60 1.30 -9.19
C ILE A 64 -3.31 0.47 -10.43
N ASP A 65 -3.97 0.80 -11.53
CA ASP A 65 -3.65 0.26 -12.85
C ASP A 65 -2.85 1.31 -13.63
N ILE A 66 -1.74 0.87 -14.23
CA ILE A 66 -0.88 1.69 -15.07
C ILE A 66 -0.68 1.07 -16.45
N THR A 67 -0.26 1.90 -17.40
CA THR A 67 0.25 1.47 -18.70
C THR A 67 1.70 1.93 -18.83
N LEU A 68 2.62 1.00 -19.10
CA LEU A 68 4.01 1.30 -19.42
C LEU A 68 4.14 1.82 -20.85
N ASN A 69 5.25 2.49 -21.16
CA ASN A 69 5.55 2.94 -22.52
C ASN A 69 5.63 1.82 -23.56
N SER A 70 5.92 0.58 -23.13
CA SER A 70 5.85 -0.60 -23.99
C SER A 70 4.43 -0.98 -24.39
N GLY A 71 3.41 -0.36 -23.78
CA GLY A 71 2.00 -0.74 -23.89
C GLY A 71 1.56 -1.82 -22.90
N GLU A 72 2.49 -2.39 -22.12
CA GLU A 72 2.17 -3.36 -21.08
C GLU A 72 1.33 -2.71 -19.97
N GLU A 73 0.26 -3.38 -19.54
CA GLU A 73 -0.54 -2.96 -18.39
C GLU A 73 -0.11 -3.69 -17.12
N LYS A 74 -0.04 -2.94 -16.01
CA LYS A 74 0.26 -3.50 -14.69
C LYS A 74 -0.76 -3.01 -13.66
N THR A 75 -1.07 -3.87 -12.71
CA THR A 75 -1.93 -3.58 -11.57
C THR A 75 -1.12 -3.71 -10.29
N PHE A 76 -1.26 -2.72 -9.42
CA PHE A 76 -0.67 -2.71 -8.08
C PHE A 76 -1.77 -2.60 -7.03
N TYR A 77 -1.62 -3.36 -5.94
CA TYR A 77 -2.44 -3.27 -4.75
C TYR A 77 -1.57 -2.77 -3.60
N PHE A 78 -2.04 -1.75 -2.91
CA PHE A 78 -1.37 -1.14 -1.77
C PHE A 78 -2.21 -1.27 -0.51
N ASP A 79 -1.52 -1.60 0.57
CA ASP A 79 -2.05 -1.64 1.92
C ASP A 79 -1.38 -0.49 2.69
N VAL A 80 -2.06 0.65 2.71
CA VAL A 80 -1.52 1.87 3.32
C VAL A 80 -1.92 1.93 4.78
N GLU A 81 -0.98 1.57 5.66
CA GLU A 81 -1.17 1.65 7.10
C GLU A 81 -0.78 3.05 7.59
N SER A 82 -1.77 3.93 7.71
CA SER A 82 -1.59 5.21 8.41
C SER A 82 -1.56 4.97 9.92
N PHE A 83 -0.55 5.54 10.60
CA PHE A 83 -0.37 5.31 12.04
C PHE A 83 -1.28 6.21 12.92
N TRP A 84 -2.14 7.05 12.36
CA TRP A 84 -2.77 8.10 13.14
C TRP A 84 -4.25 8.29 12.83
N ASP A 85 -5.09 7.67 13.67
CA ASP A 85 -6.52 7.98 13.72
C ASP A 85 -6.73 9.32 14.45
N LYS A 86 -6.96 10.38 13.66
CA LYS A 86 -7.20 11.74 14.18
C LYS A 86 -8.52 11.87 14.95
N GLU A 87 -9.49 10.98 14.76
CA GLU A 87 -10.81 11.08 15.43
C GLU A 87 -10.83 10.40 16.79
N SER A 88 -10.09 9.31 16.97
CA SER A 88 -10.08 8.56 18.23
C SER A 88 -8.92 8.88 19.17
N GLY A 89 -7.88 9.57 18.67
CA GLY A 89 -6.63 9.77 19.40
C GLY A 89 -5.95 8.45 19.78
N LYS A 90 -6.26 7.34 19.09
CA LYS A 90 -5.79 6.00 19.41
C LYS A 90 -5.14 5.34 18.19
N GLN A 91 -4.06 4.62 18.48
CA GLN A 91 -3.33 3.79 17.53
C GLN A 91 -4.23 2.67 16.96
N ASN A 92 -4.20 2.48 15.63
CA ASN A 92 -4.97 1.43 14.96
C ASN A 92 -4.44 0.02 15.35
N LYS A 93 -5.35 -0.87 15.78
CA LYS A 93 -5.05 -2.18 16.40
C LYS A 93 -4.83 -3.33 15.40
N SER A 94 -4.87 -3.09 14.08
CA SER A 94 -4.66 -4.16 13.09
C SER A 94 -3.27 -4.78 13.19
N VAL A 95 -2.25 -3.95 13.40
CA VAL A 95 -0.84 -4.36 13.51
C VAL A 95 -0.59 -5.08 14.83
N GLN A 96 -1.25 -4.67 15.93
CA GLN A 96 -1.21 -5.41 17.20
C GLN A 96 -1.70 -6.85 17.03
N THR A 97 -2.70 -7.10 16.20
CA THR A 97 -3.28 -8.44 16.05
C THR A 97 -2.33 -9.39 15.31
N LEU A 98 -1.59 -8.90 14.30
CA LEU A 98 -0.62 -9.72 13.56
C LEU A 98 0.65 -9.98 14.39
N TRP A 99 1.19 -8.95 15.06
CA TRP A 99 2.35 -9.12 15.94
C TRP A 99 2.05 -9.96 17.18
N GLN A 100 0.83 -9.87 17.75
CA GLN A 100 0.41 -10.76 18.84
C GLN A 100 0.25 -12.20 18.38
N LYS A 101 -0.27 -12.45 17.16
CA LYS A 101 -0.30 -13.80 16.59
C LYS A 101 1.11 -14.37 16.40
N ILE A 102 2.03 -13.60 15.84
CA ILE A 102 3.43 -14.01 15.65
C ILE A 102 4.11 -14.26 17.00
N LEU A 103 3.95 -13.35 17.98
CA LEU A 103 4.50 -13.53 19.33
C LEU A 103 3.96 -14.76 20.05
N ASN A 104 2.68 -15.11 19.84
CA ASN A 104 2.09 -16.31 20.45
C ASN A 104 2.59 -17.61 19.82
N ILE A 105 3.01 -17.59 18.54
CA ILE A 105 3.64 -18.75 17.88
C ILE A 105 5.03 -19.03 18.45
N PHE A 106 5.78 -17.99 18.81
CA PHE A 106 7.12 -18.13 19.40
C PHE A 106 7.12 -18.34 20.93
N LYS A 107 5.94 -18.34 21.58
CA LYS A 107 5.77 -18.54 23.03
C LYS A 107 5.10 -19.87 23.39
N SER A 108 4.78 -20.73 22.42
CA SER A 108 4.37 -22.13 22.62
C SER A 108 5.54 -23.07 22.34
#